data_AF-A0A3C1YX64-F1
#
_entry.id   AF-A0A3C1YX64-F1
#
_cell.length_a   1.000
_cell.length_b   1.000
_cell.length_c   1.000
_cell.angle_alpha   90.00
_cell.angle_beta   90.00
_cell.angle_gamma   90.00
#
_symmetry.space_group_name_H-M   'P 1'
#
loop_
_entity.id
_entity.type
_entity.pdbx_description
1 polymer ?
#
loop_
_entity_poly.entity_id
_entity_poly.type
_entity_poly.pdbx_seq_one_letter_code
_entity_poly.pdbx_strand_id
1 'polypeptide(L)'
;MGEWAKIGETDSYVYYADYASIKKADETVVMLDLFDYKSAQTEGGNAPALSKATQREYDCQNKKSQSLKSSWYSGQMGAGTIVRSGGTSNQWSSAAQGTATGGLLKAACGNS
;
A
#
# COMPACT_ATOMS: atom_id res chain seq x y z
N MET A 1 -0.82 17.32 0.17
CA MET A 1 -0.60 16.17 1.08
C MET A 1 -1.96 15.63 1.40
N GLY A 2 -2.26 14.39 1.00
CA GLY A 2 -3.48 13.71 1.41
C GLY A 2 -3.37 13.27 2.86
N GLU A 3 -4.48 13.25 3.58
CA GLU A 3 -4.52 12.72 4.95
C GLU A 3 -4.57 11.19 4.88
N TRP A 4 -3.56 10.52 5.44
CA TRP A 4 -3.54 9.08 5.56
C TRP A 4 -4.67 8.59 6.48
N ALA A 5 -5.63 7.87 5.91
CA ALA A 5 -6.72 7.27 6.67
C ALA A 5 -6.32 5.88 7.16
N LYS A 6 -6.34 5.63 8.48
CA LYS A 6 -6.06 4.30 9.06
C LYS A 6 -7.15 3.32 8.63
N ILE A 7 -6.75 2.24 7.96
CA ILE A 7 -7.66 1.17 7.53
C ILE A 7 -7.63 0.01 8.52
N GLY A 8 -6.47 -0.28 9.09
CA GLY A 8 -6.35 -1.32 10.10
C GLY A 8 -4.92 -1.46 10.61
N GLU A 9 -4.70 -2.51 11.40
CA GLU A 9 -3.45 -2.76 12.10
C GLU A 9 -3.23 -4.25 12.29
N THR A 10 -1.96 -4.65 12.33
CA THR A 10 -1.47 -5.98 12.71
C THR A 10 -0.50 -5.83 13.88
N ASP A 11 0.04 -6.95 14.37
CA ASP A 11 1.10 -6.91 15.38
C ASP A 11 2.41 -6.31 14.86
N SER A 12 2.58 -6.19 13.55
CA SER A 12 3.83 -5.70 12.91
C SER A 12 3.72 -4.34 12.24
N TYR A 13 2.52 -3.89 11.84
CA TYR A 13 2.35 -2.60 11.17
C TYR A 13 0.91 -2.06 11.25
N VAL A 14 0.78 -0.75 11.05
CA VAL A 14 -0.49 -0.09 10.75
C VAL A 14 -0.55 0.17 9.25
N TYR A 15 -1.73 0.05 8.64
CA TYR A 15 -1.88 0.30 7.20
C TYR A 15 -2.96 1.35 6.91
N TYR A 16 -2.65 2.19 5.93
CA TYR A 16 -3.38 3.41 5.62
C TYR A 16 -3.71 3.50 4.13
N ALA A 17 -4.79 4.22 3.83
CA ALA A 17 -5.17 4.61 2.48
C ALA A 17 -5.08 6.14 2.33
N ASP A 18 -4.62 6.60 1.18
CA ASP A 18 -4.81 7.99 0.76
C ASP A 18 -6.01 8.07 -0.18
N TYR A 19 -7.19 8.39 0.35
CA TYR A 19 -8.41 8.53 -0.45
C TYR A 19 -8.32 9.63 -1.50
N ALA A 20 -7.52 10.68 -1.27
CA ALA A 20 -7.36 11.77 -2.24
C ALA A 20 -6.54 11.35 -3.47
N SER A 21 -5.78 10.25 -3.37
CA SER A 21 -5.02 9.68 -4.48
C SER A 21 -5.83 8.78 -5.42
N ILE A 22 -7.07 8.44 -5.05
CA ILE A 22 -7.90 7.47 -5.78
C ILE A 22 -8.15 7.97 -7.20
N LYS A 23 -7.78 7.15 -8.18
CA LYS A 23 -8.04 7.35 -9.60
C LYS A 23 -8.69 6.09 -10.17
N LYS A 24 -9.85 6.25 -10.80
CA LYS A 24 -10.53 5.16 -11.51
C LYS A 24 -10.01 5.11 -12.95
N ALA A 25 -9.68 3.92 -13.43
CA ALA A 25 -9.23 3.68 -14.80
C ALA A 25 -9.91 2.42 -15.33
N ASP A 26 -10.81 2.58 -16.30
CA ASP A 26 -11.61 1.49 -16.89
C ASP A 26 -12.22 0.54 -15.83
N GLU A 27 -11.63 -0.65 -15.65
CA GLU A 27 -12.09 -1.72 -14.75
C GLU A 27 -11.35 -1.76 -13.41
N THR A 28 -10.31 -0.94 -13.23
CA THR A 28 -9.46 -0.93 -12.04
C THR A 28 -9.45 0.42 -11.32
N VAL A 29 -8.99 0.40 -10.08
CA VAL A 29 -8.80 1.59 -9.25
C VAL A 29 -7.34 1.66 -8.82
N VAL A 30 -6.71 2.82 -8.96
CA VAL A 30 -5.38 3.08 -8.43
C VAL A 30 -5.48 3.93 -7.17
N MET A 31 -4.75 3.55 -6.12
CA MET A 31 -4.68 4.29 -4.87
C MET A 31 -3.28 4.17 -4.27
N LEU A 32 -2.85 5.19 -3.55
CA LEU A 32 -1.67 5.16 -2.71
C LEU A 32 -2.03 4.54 -1.35
N ASP A 33 -1.34 3.46 -0.98
CA ASP A 33 -1.37 2.85 0.34
C ASP A 33 -0.06 3.07 1.09
N LEU A 34 -0.11 2.96 2.41
CA LEU A 34 1.07 3.03 3.27
C LEU A 34 1.03 1.97 4.35
N PHE A 35 2.12 1.23 4.50
CA PHE A 35 2.39 0.38 5.66
C PHE A 35 3.40 1.09 6.57
N ASP A 36 3.00 1.33 7.82
CA ASP A 36 3.81 1.95 8.87
C ASP A 36 4.25 0.86 9.85
N TYR A 37 5.52 0.47 9.81
CA TYR A 37 6.03 -0.66 10.57
C TYR A 37 6.27 -0.27 12.03
N LYS A 38 5.96 -1.18 12.96
CA LYS A 38 6.23 -0.97 14.39
C LYS A 38 7.71 -1.15 14.73
N SER A 39 8.46 -1.84 13.88
CA SER A 39 9.90 -2.01 13.97
C SER A 39 10.51 -1.97 12.57
N ALA A 40 11.78 -1.54 12.49
CA ALA A 40 12.48 -1.41 11.22
C ALA A 40 12.55 -2.75 10.48
N GLN A 41 12.13 -2.77 9.22
CA GLN A 41 12.13 -3.94 8.36
C GLN A 41 13.35 -3.91 7.44
N THR A 42 14.11 -5.00 7.44
CA THR A 42 15.25 -5.21 6.55
C THR A 42 14.87 -6.26 5.51
N GLU A 43 14.44 -5.84 4.33
CA GLU A 43 14.08 -6.73 3.24
C GLU A 43 15.26 -6.89 2.27
N GLY A 44 15.72 -8.12 2.03
CA GLY A 44 16.69 -8.43 0.97
C GLY A 44 18.05 -7.74 1.11
N GLY A 45 18.53 -7.53 2.34
CA GLY A 45 19.82 -6.89 2.62
C GLY A 45 19.87 -5.38 2.38
N ASN A 46 18.73 -4.75 2.10
CA ASN A 46 18.64 -3.30 1.94
C ASN A 46 18.74 -2.58 3.30
N ALA A 47 18.97 -1.26 3.27
CA ALA A 47 18.90 -0.46 4.48
C ALA A 47 17.52 -0.58 5.16
N PRO A 48 17.46 -0.58 6.51
CA PRO A 48 16.20 -0.74 7.23
C PRO A 48 15.18 0.34 6.88
N ALA A 49 13.92 -0.04 6.76
CA ALA A 49 12.81 0.86 6.48
C ALA A 49 11.76 0.82 7.61
N LEU A 50 11.21 1.98 7.92
CA LEU A 50 10.17 2.16 8.94
C LEU A 50 8.78 2.33 8.31
N SER A 51 8.69 2.75 7.05
CA SER A 51 7.43 2.72 6.31
C SER A 51 7.62 2.42 4.83
N LYS A 52 6.54 1.97 4.20
CA LYS A 52 6.47 1.69 2.76
C LYS A 52 5.21 2.33 2.19
N ALA A 53 5.36 3.22 1.22
CA ALA A 53 4.25 3.71 0.42
C ALA A 53 4.18 2.97 -0.92
N THR A 54 2.99 2.55 -1.34
CA THR A 54 2.79 1.86 -2.62
C THR A 54 1.68 2.51 -3.42
N GLN A 55 1.96 2.93 -4.64
CA GLN A 55 0.92 3.13 -5.64
C GLN A 55 0.47 1.75 -6.10
N ARG A 56 -0.74 1.36 -5.71
CA ARG A 56 -1.31 0.04 -5.99
C ARG A 56 -2.51 0.18 -6.91
N GLU A 57 -2.61 -0.75 -7.85
CA GLU A 57 -3.79 -0.94 -8.67
C GLU A 57 -4.62 -2.10 -8.12
N TYR A 58 -5.93 -1.92 -8.11
CA TYR A 58 -6.92 -2.85 -7.57
C TYR A 58 -7.92 -3.22 -8.66
N ASP A 59 -8.12 -4.51 -8.85
CA ASP A 59 -9.21 -5.06 -9.61
C ASP A 59 -10.35 -5.37 -8.65
N CYS A 60 -11.35 -4.48 -8.64
CA CYS A 60 -12.47 -4.53 -7.71
C CYS A 60 -13.40 -5.73 -7.94
N GLN A 61 -13.46 -6.23 -9.18
CA GLN A 61 -14.32 -7.35 -9.56
C GLN A 61 -13.67 -8.67 -9.17
N ASN A 62 -12.41 -8.87 -9.57
CA ASN A 62 -11.69 -10.13 -9.33
C ASN A 62 -10.97 -10.19 -7.99
N LYS A 63 -11.07 -9.14 -7.16
CA LYS A 63 -10.43 -9.02 -5.84
C LYS A 63 -8.93 -9.26 -5.89
N LYS A 64 -8.26 -8.65 -6.87
CA LYS A 64 -6.81 -8.72 -7.06
C LYS A 64 -6.19 -7.34 -6.92
N SER A 65 -4.88 -7.32 -6.72
CA SER A 65 -4.11 -6.09 -6.75
C SER A 65 -2.70 -6.30 -7.28
N GLN A 66 -2.08 -5.23 -7.78
CA GLN A 66 -0.67 -5.20 -8.14
C GLN A 66 0.01 -3.90 -7.68
N SER A 67 1.23 -4.01 -7.19
CA SER A 67 2.05 -2.83 -6.86
C SER A 67 2.59 -2.23 -8.16
N LEU A 68 2.29 -0.97 -8.46
CA LEU A 68 2.86 -0.27 -9.62
C LEU A 68 4.22 0.34 -9.26
N LYS A 69 4.28 1.03 -8.12
CA LYS A 69 5.48 1.66 -7.60
C LYS A 69 5.48 1.63 -6.08
N SER A 70 6.60 1.28 -5.48
CA SER A 70 6.80 1.30 -4.04
C SER A 70 8.03 2.13 -3.68
N SER A 71 7.94 2.86 -2.58
CA SER A 71 9.06 3.55 -1.94
C SER A 71 9.11 3.17 -0.47
N TRP A 72 10.31 2.89 0.03
CA TRP A 72 10.58 2.56 1.41
C TRP A 72 11.34 3.70 2.06
N TYR A 73 10.92 4.07 3.25
CA TYR A 73 11.38 5.26 3.94
C TYR A 73 12.06 4.89 5.25
N SER A 74 13.10 5.64 5.60
CA SER A 74 13.82 5.48 6.87
C SER A 74 13.02 5.94 8.09
N GLY A 75 11.93 6.71 7.90
CA GLY A 75 11.01 7.14 8.96
C GLY A 75 9.61 6.55 8.83
N GLN A 76 8.80 6.77 9.87
CA GLN A 76 7.38 6.44 9.90
C GLN A 76 6.59 7.30 8.90
N MET A 77 5.41 6.82 8.47
CA MET A 77 4.41 7.57 7.71
C MET A 77 4.94 8.22 6.41
N GLY A 78 5.96 7.61 5.79
CA GLY A 78 6.59 8.11 4.57
C GLY A 78 7.57 9.27 4.79
N ALA A 79 8.00 9.50 6.04
CA ALA A 79 8.97 10.54 6.40
C ALA A 79 10.41 10.06 6.27
N GLY A 80 11.35 11.00 6.27
CA GLY A 80 12.78 10.72 6.16
C GLY A 80 13.22 10.49 4.72
N THR A 81 14.33 9.77 4.55
CA THR A 81 14.93 9.48 3.25
C THR A 81 14.34 8.22 2.62
N ILE A 82 14.20 8.22 1.30
CA ILE A 82 13.88 7.00 0.56
C ILE A 82 15.12 6.11 0.54
N VAL A 83 15.06 4.99 1.25
CA VAL A 83 16.15 4.00 1.33
C VAL A 83 16.11 2.99 0.19
N ARG A 84 14.94 2.83 -0.44
CA ARG A 84 14.73 1.97 -1.60
C ARG A 84 13.49 2.42 -2.37
N SER A 85 13.52 2.27 -3.68
CA SER A 85 12.33 2.37 -4.53
C SER A 85 12.33 1.27 -5.59
N GLY A 86 11.15 0.85 -6.02
CA GLY A 86 11.01 -0.12 -7.10
C GLY A 86 9.62 -0.08 -7.69
N GLY A 87 9.44 -0.75 -8.83
CA GLY A 87 8.14 -0.94 -9.46
C GLY A 87 8.11 -2.30 -10.13
N THR A 88 6.93 -2.89 -10.20
CA THR A 88 6.70 -4.17 -10.87
C THR A 88 5.51 -4.01 -11.80
N SER A 89 5.60 -4.49 -13.03
CA SER A 89 4.46 -4.55 -13.94
C SER A 89 3.86 -5.96 -13.94
N ASN A 90 2.53 -6.04 -13.97
CA ASN A 90 1.76 -7.29 -14.16
C ASN A 90 2.02 -8.38 -13.11
N GLN A 91 2.22 -8.01 -11.85
CA GLN A 91 2.34 -8.95 -10.72
C GLN A 91 1.05 -8.98 -9.90
N TRP A 92 -0.04 -9.34 -10.56
CA TRP A 92 -1.35 -9.46 -9.92
C TRP A 92 -1.36 -10.57 -8.86
N SER A 93 -1.85 -10.23 -7.68
CA SER A 93 -1.98 -11.15 -6.55
C SER A 93 -3.36 -10.99 -5.89
N SER A 94 -3.80 -12.05 -5.19
CA SER A 94 -5.09 -12.03 -4.49
C SER A 94 -5.07 -10.98 -3.36
N ALA A 95 -6.13 -10.17 -3.30
CA ALA A 95 -6.40 -9.22 -2.23
C ALA A 95 -7.57 -9.75 -1.38
N ALA A 96 -7.36 -10.90 -0.74
CA ALA A 96 -8.39 -11.63 -0.01
C ALA A 96 -8.91 -10.84 1.21
N GLN A 97 -10.19 -11.02 1.52
CA GLN A 97 -10.81 -10.47 2.74
C GLN A 97 -10.05 -10.96 3.99
N GLY A 98 -9.90 -10.08 4.98
CA GLY A 98 -9.14 -10.36 6.20
C GLY A 98 -7.63 -10.10 6.08
N THR A 99 -7.11 -9.80 4.88
CA THR A 99 -5.73 -9.33 4.70
C THR A 99 -5.66 -7.81 4.68
N ALA A 100 -4.48 -7.22 4.94
CA ALA A 100 -4.27 -5.78 4.82
C ALA A 100 -4.63 -5.26 3.41
N THR A 101 -4.20 -5.96 2.37
CA THR A 101 -4.51 -5.61 0.98
C THR A 101 -6.00 -5.75 0.67
N GLY A 102 -6.71 -6.70 1.27
CA GLY A 102 -8.17 -6.81 1.16
C GLY A 102 -8.91 -5.63 1.82
N GLY A 103 -8.43 -5.17 2.98
CA GLY A 103 -8.93 -3.95 3.61
C GLY A 103 -8.71 -2.71 2.74
N LEU A 104 -7.51 -2.59 2.15
CA LEU A 104 -7.20 -1.50 1.20
C LEU A 104 -8.00 -1.59 -0.10
N LEU A 105 -8.27 -2.79 -0.61
CA LEU A 105 -9.15 -2.98 -1.77
C LEU A 105 -10.56 -2.46 -1.45
N LYS A 106 -11.11 -2.80 -0.28
CA LYS A 106 -12.40 -2.28 0.16
C LYS A 106 -12.39 -0.74 0.26
N ALA A 107 -11.29 -0.16 0.75
CA ALA A 107 -11.14 1.29 0.79
C ALA A 107 -11.13 1.91 -0.62
N ALA A 108 -10.38 1.34 -1.56
CA ALA A 108 -10.26 1.84 -2.92
C ALA A 108 -11.56 1.69 -3.73
N CYS A 109 -12.22 0.53 -3.64
CA CYS A 109 -13.40 0.19 -4.44
C CYS A 109 -14.72 0.70 -3.83
N GLY A 110 -14.73 1.06 -2.55
CA GLY A 110 -15.96 1.33 -1.79
C GLY A 110 -16.76 0.05 -1.49
N ASN A 111 -17.95 0.22 -0.91
CA ASN A 111 -18.90 -0.88 -0.71
C ASN A 111 -19.49 -1.31 -2.07
N SER A 112 -18.78 -2.18 -2.79
CA SER A 112 -19.35 -2.97 -3.89
C SER A 112 -19.71 -4.36 -3.42
#